data_AF-M1BE48-F1
#
_entry.id   AF-M1BE48-F1
#
_cell.length_a   1.000
_cell.length_b   1.000
_cell.length_c   1.000
_cell.angle_alpha   90.00
_cell.angle_beta   90.00
_cell.angle_gamma   90.00
#
_symmetry.space_group_name_H-M   'P 1'
#
loop_
_entity.id
_entity.type
_entity.pdbx_description
1 polymer ?
#
loop_
_entity_poly.entity_id
_entity_poly.type
_entity_poly.pdbx_seq_one_letter_code
_entity_poly.pdbx_strand_id
1 'polypeptide(L)'
;MYSLCSWDNESLYIHPDGKPSFALLSTLRFWAVPKTSRKSVVHLVYSGNRLSTESEVVAMRWLITKCRTALEVLQTTAPEDCKLLNILNKFQDNHKFPEIKEMPPPLASELCAFIEKNKNVVSEGICSMSCVARRSIERWKLATLWRFLYKQILCSCIIHCSAVIYYLGVDR
;
A
#
# COMPACT_ATOMS: atom_id res chain seq x y z
N MET A 1 -7.10 -18.94 -13.87
CA MET A 1 -6.64 -18.69 -12.48
C MET A 1 -7.70 -18.01 -11.59
N TYR A 2 -8.93 -17.76 -12.07
CA TYR A 2 -9.77 -16.65 -11.60
C TYR A 2 -10.97 -16.98 -10.66
N SER A 3 -11.00 -18.11 -9.96
CA SER A 3 -12.14 -18.42 -9.06
C SER A 3 -11.76 -18.89 -7.64
N LEU A 4 -10.47 -18.99 -7.33
CA LEU A 4 -10.01 -19.56 -6.05
C LEU A 4 -9.43 -18.53 -5.06
N CYS A 5 -9.35 -17.25 -5.43
CA CYS A 5 -8.82 -16.22 -4.52
C CYS A 5 -9.97 -15.69 -3.66
N SER A 6 -10.17 -16.32 -2.49
CA SER A 6 -11.09 -15.85 -1.45
C SER A 6 -10.51 -14.70 -0.61
N TRP A 7 -9.34 -14.18 -0.96
CA TRP A 7 -8.73 -13.08 -0.23
C TRP A 7 -9.32 -11.75 -0.67
N ASP A 8 -9.64 -10.95 0.33
CA ASP A 8 -10.10 -9.59 0.15
C ASP A 8 -9.02 -8.79 -0.61
N ASN A 9 -9.47 -7.96 -1.56
CA ASN A 9 -8.59 -7.11 -2.36
C ASN A 9 -7.80 -6.13 -1.48
N GLU A 10 -8.30 -5.84 -0.27
CA GLU A 10 -7.69 -4.91 0.67
C GLU A 10 -6.59 -5.56 1.55
N SER A 11 -6.53 -6.88 1.63
CA SER A 11 -5.56 -7.61 2.48
C SER A 11 -4.68 -8.53 1.65
N LEU A 12 -3.57 -8.02 1.16
CA LEU A 12 -2.65 -8.81 0.33
C LEU A 12 -1.71 -9.73 1.13
N TYR A 13 -1.79 -9.79 2.47
CA TYR A 13 -0.93 -10.63 3.33
C TYR A 13 0.57 -10.46 3.04
N ILE A 14 0.98 -9.21 2.80
CA ILE A 14 2.37 -8.79 2.56
C ILE A 14 2.89 -8.16 3.84
N HIS A 15 4.11 -8.51 4.23
CA HIS A 15 4.78 -7.93 5.38
C HIS A 15 5.22 -6.48 5.12
N PRO A 16 5.47 -5.67 6.17
CA PRO A 16 5.95 -4.29 6.02
C PRO A 16 7.23 -4.14 5.18
N ASP A 17 8.07 -5.17 5.13
CA ASP A 17 9.29 -5.21 4.32
C ASP A 17 9.04 -5.55 2.84
N GLY A 18 7.78 -5.70 2.43
CA GLY A 18 7.37 -6.08 1.09
C GLY A 18 7.43 -7.58 0.81
N LYS A 19 7.82 -8.43 1.77
CA LYS A 19 7.85 -9.87 1.51
C LYS A 19 6.45 -10.47 1.57
N PRO A 20 6.09 -11.34 0.61
CA PRO A 20 4.86 -12.11 0.71
C PRO A 20 4.93 -13.02 1.93
N SER A 21 3.85 -13.10 2.71
CA SER A 21 3.80 -14.04 3.82
C SER A 21 3.90 -15.49 3.35
N PHE A 22 4.25 -16.38 4.27
CA PHE A 22 4.31 -17.82 3.99
C PHE A 22 2.98 -18.36 3.45
N ALA A 23 1.86 -17.97 4.07
CA ALA A 23 0.52 -18.39 3.65
C ALA A 23 0.21 -17.89 2.23
N LEU A 24 0.51 -16.60 1.96
CA LEU A 24 0.35 -16.00 0.65
C LEU A 24 1.12 -16.80 -0.42
N LEU A 25 2.42 -16.97 -0.19
CA LEU A 25 3.31 -17.61 -1.14
C LEU A 25 2.96 -19.08 -1.37
N SER A 26 2.61 -19.81 -0.31
CA SER A 26 2.18 -21.21 -0.40
C SER A 26 0.93 -21.36 -1.26
N THR A 27 -0.09 -20.53 -1.04
CA THR A 27 -1.31 -20.56 -1.85
C THR A 27 -1.03 -20.24 -3.33
N LEU A 28 -0.18 -19.26 -3.62
CA LEU A 28 0.16 -18.91 -5.01
C LEU A 28 0.94 -20.02 -5.71
N ARG A 29 1.90 -20.64 -5.01
CA ARG A 29 2.61 -21.83 -5.51
C ARG A 29 1.62 -22.95 -5.82
N PHE A 30 0.68 -23.23 -4.92
CA PHE A 30 -0.37 -24.23 -5.16
C PHE A 30 -1.24 -23.90 -6.38
N TRP A 31 -1.55 -22.61 -6.61
CA TRP A 31 -2.35 -22.19 -7.76
C TRP A 31 -1.61 -22.28 -9.09
N ALA A 32 -0.29 -22.09 -9.08
CA ALA A 32 0.56 -22.28 -10.25
C ALA A 32 0.60 -23.75 -10.72
N VAL A 33 0.27 -24.71 -9.85
CA VAL A 33 0.23 -26.13 -10.19
C VAL A 33 -1.03 -26.50 -10.98
N PRO A 34 -0.91 -27.25 -12.10
CA PRO A 34 -2.04 -27.85 -12.80
C PRO A 34 -2.95 -28.68 -11.88
N LYS A 35 -4.26 -28.60 -12.07
CA LYS A 35 -5.23 -29.29 -11.19
C LYS A 35 -4.97 -30.80 -11.06
N THR A 36 -4.49 -31.43 -12.11
CA THR A 36 -4.22 -32.88 -12.19
C THR A 36 -3.09 -33.34 -11.28
N SER A 37 -2.09 -32.50 -11.00
CA SER A 37 -0.90 -32.84 -10.20
C SER A 37 -0.91 -32.26 -8.78
N ARG A 38 -1.91 -31.46 -8.40
CA ARG A 38 -1.95 -30.80 -7.08
C ARG A 38 -1.83 -31.75 -5.88
N LYS A 39 -2.48 -32.91 -5.93
CA LYS A 39 -2.46 -33.87 -4.80
C LYS A 39 -1.05 -34.39 -4.50
N SER A 40 -0.21 -34.59 -5.50
CA SER A 40 1.14 -35.14 -5.30
C SER A 40 2.12 -34.10 -4.75
N VAL A 41 1.87 -32.79 -4.98
CA VAL A 41 2.80 -31.71 -4.59
C VAL A 41 2.31 -30.84 -3.45
N VAL A 42 1.08 -31.05 -2.95
CA VAL A 42 0.48 -30.19 -1.91
C VAL A 42 1.31 -30.14 -0.62
N HIS A 43 1.88 -31.28 -0.21
CA HIS A 43 2.70 -31.36 1.00
C HIS A 43 4.00 -30.54 0.85
N LEU A 44 4.59 -30.53 -0.35
CA LEU A 44 5.78 -29.72 -0.65
C LEU A 44 5.48 -28.23 -0.56
N VAL A 45 4.31 -27.81 -1.05
CA VAL A 45 3.89 -26.41 -0.98
C VAL A 45 3.74 -25.97 0.47
N TYR A 46 3.01 -26.73 1.28
CA TYR A 46 2.76 -26.38 2.69
C TYR A 46 3.96 -26.63 3.61
N SER A 47 5.03 -27.26 3.13
CA SER A 47 6.32 -27.29 3.80
C SER A 47 7.26 -26.16 3.34
N GLY A 48 6.79 -25.24 2.51
CA GLY A 48 7.56 -24.08 2.03
C GLY A 48 8.51 -24.37 0.88
N ASN A 49 8.49 -25.58 0.31
CA ASN A 49 9.39 -25.93 -0.78
C ASN A 49 8.99 -25.22 -2.08
N ARG A 50 10.01 -24.86 -2.85
CA ARG A 50 9.85 -24.45 -4.24
C ARG A 50 9.54 -25.69 -5.09
N LEU A 51 8.51 -25.61 -5.93
CA LEU A 51 8.13 -26.72 -6.81
C LEU A 51 8.95 -26.74 -8.10
N SER A 52 8.93 -25.63 -8.84
CA SER A 52 9.73 -25.41 -10.05
C SER A 52 10.02 -23.93 -10.25
N THR A 53 11.05 -23.61 -11.03
CA THR A 53 11.39 -22.23 -11.37
C THR A 53 10.22 -21.51 -12.06
N GLU A 54 9.55 -22.18 -12.98
CA GLU A 54 8.41 -21.65 -13.74
C GLU A 54 7.24 -21.34 -12.80
N SER A 55 6.96 -22.24 -11.85
CA SER A 55 5.87 -22.04 -10.89
C SER A 55 6.12 -20.84 -9.97
N GLU A 56 7.38 -20.61 -9.56
CA GLU A 56 7.74 -19.41 -8.78
C GLU A 56 7.57 -18.16 -9.60
N VAL A 57 8.06 -18.15 -10.84
CA VAL A 57 7.95 -16.98 -11.72
C VAL A 57 6.49 -16.62 -11.97
N VAL A 58 5.61 -17.61 -12.17
CA VAL A 58 4.16 -17.38 -12.30
C VAL A 58 3.59 -16.76 -11.02
N ALA A 59 3.95 -17.28 -9.84
CA ALA A 59 3.51 -16.72 -8.56
C ALA A 59 3.98 -15.27 -8.35
N MET A 60 5.26 -14.98 -8.62
CA MET A 60 5.85 -13.65 -8.48
C MET A 60 5.24 -12.65 -9.48
N ARG A 61 5.05 -13.06 -10.74
CA ARG A 61 4.38 -12.22 -11.76
C ARG A 61 2.94 -11.92 -11.36
N TRP A 62 2.23 -12.90 -10.83
CA TRP A 62 0.87 -12.68 -10.33
C TRP A 62 0.84 -11.65 -9.20
N LEU A 63 1.76 -11.73 -8.23
CA LEU A 63 1.89 -10.75 -7.15
C LEU A 63 2.20 -9.35 -7.66
N ILE A 64 3.14 -9.22 -8.60
CA ILE A 64 3.48 -7.94 -9.22
C ILE A 64 2.24 -7.32 -9.85
N THR A 65 1.51 -8.10 -10.67
CA THR A 65 0.28 -7.63 -11.31
C THR A 65 -0.75 -7.20 -10.27
N LYS A 66 -0.95 -8.01 -9.21
CA LYS A 66 -1.90 -7.65 -8.14
C LYS A 66 -1.53 -6.37 -7.40
N CYS A 67 -0.27 -6.20 -7.04
CA CYS A 67 0.22 -4.98 -6.41
C CYS A 67 0.04 -3.76 -7.32
N ARG A 68 0.33 -3.89 -8.62
CA ARG A 68 0.12 -2.81 -9.60
C ARG A 68 -1.36 -2.44 -9.71
N THR A 69 -2.24 -3.42 -9.88
CA THR A 69 -3.69 -3.15 -9.94
C THR A 69 -4.22 -2.51 -8.66
N ALA A 70 -3.70 -2.91 -7.49
CA ALA A 70 -4.08 -2.30 -6.22
C ALA A 70 -3.60 -0.84 -6.13
N LEU A 71 -2.40 -0.53 -6.63
CA LEU A 71 -1.86 0.83 -6.67
C LEU A 71 -2.65 1.74 -7.64
N GLU A 72 -3.07 1.21 -8.79
CA GLU A 72 -3.78 1.97 -9.83
C GLU A 72 -5.19 2.43 -9.40
N VAL A 73 -5.84 1.70 -8.48
CA VAL A 73 -7.17 2.04 -7.96
C VAL A 73 -7.13 3.16 -6.91
N LEU A 74 -5.97 3.44 -6.32
CA LEU A 74 -5.84 4.44 -5.27
C LEU A 74 -5.88 5.86 -5.82
N GLN A 75 -6.59 6.75 -5.11
CA GLN A 75 -6.80 8.14 -5.54
C GLN A 75 -5.55 9.02 -5.49
N THR A 76 -4.56 8.66 -4.66
CA THR A 76 -3.32 9.41 -4.51
C THR A 76 -2.11 8.51 -4.71
N THR A 77 -0.98 9.09 -5.09
CA THR A 77 0.30 8.39 -5.21
C THR A 77 1.07 8.37 -3.88
N ALA A 78 2.09 7.51 -3.73
CA ALA A 78 2.92 7.49 -2.53
C ALA A 78 3.71 8.80 -2.32
N PRO A 79 4.29 9.42 -3.38
CA PRO A 79 4.95 10.73 -3.26
C PRO A 79 4.00 11.85 -2.83
N GLU A 80 2.75 11.85 -3.32
CA GLU A 80 1.72 12.81 -2.89
C GLU A 80 1.43 12.70 -1.39
N ASP A 81 1.25 11.48 -0.89
CA ASP A 81 0.99 11.28 0.54
C ASP A 81 2.19 11.61 1.43
N CYS A 82 3.40 11.34 0.94
CA CYS A 82 4.62 11.77 1.62
C CYS A 82 4.69 13.29 1.74
N LYS A 83 4.36 14.02 0.66
CA LYS A 83 4.27 15.48 0.68
C LYS A 83 3.20 15.96 1.68
N LEU A 84 2.03 15.32 1.70
CA LEU A 84 0.97 15.66 2.66
C LEU A 84 1.41 15.45 4.10
N LEU A 85 2.03 14.31 4.41
CA LEU A 85 2.56 14.03 5.75
C LEU A 85 3.56 15.10 6.19
N ASN A 86 4.45 15.52 5.30
CA ASN A 86 5.40 16.60 5.59
C ASN A 86 4.69 17.93 5.87
N ILE A 87 3.62 18.24 5.14
CA ILE A 87 2.79 19.43 5.39
C ILE A 87 2.09 19.34 6.75
N LEU A 88 1.48 18.20 7.07
CA LEU A 88 0.78 17.98 8.34
C LEU A 88 1.73 18.03 9.54
N ASN A 89 2.95 17.50 9.40
CA ASN A 89 4.00 17.63 10.41
C ASN A 89 4.40 19.10 10.62
N LYS A 90 4.68 19.84 9.54
CA LYS A 90 5.01 21.27 9.63
C LYS A 90 3.88 22.10 10.24
N PHE A 91 2.63 21.75 9.97
CA PHE A 91 1.47 22.39 10.58
C PHE A 91 1.42 22.13 12.09
N GLN A 92 1.75 20.93 12.54
CA GLN A 92 1.81 20.60 13.96
C GLN A 92 2.84 21.46 14.70
N ASP A 93 3.97 21.77 14.06
CA ASP A 93 5.05 22.57 14.64
C ASP A 93 4.77 24.09 14.59
N ASN A 94 4.27 24.58 13.45
CA ASN A 94 4.19 26.02 13.17
C ASN A 94 2.77 26.59 13.13
N HIS A 95 1.75 25.74 13.27
CA HIS A 95 0.31 26.06 13.19
C HIS A 95 -0.08 26.83 11.91
N LYS A 96 0.66 26.64 10.81
CA LYS A 96 0.43 27.31 9.53
C LYS A 96 0.44 26.30 8.40
N PHE A 97 -0.62 26.31 7.58
CA PHE A 97 -0.65 25.56 6.33
C PHE A 97 0.09 26.35 5.24
N PRO A 98 0.85 25.68 4.36
CA PRO A 98 1.45 26.31 3.19
C PRO A 98 0.39 26.68 2.16
N GLU A 99 0.74 27.55 1.20
CA GLU A 99 -0.20 28.01 0.18
C GLU A 99 -0.74 26.84 -0.68
N ILE A 100 -2.06 26.80 -0.86
CA ILE A 100 -2.78 25.76 -1.60
C ILE A 100 -2.27 25.64 -3.05
N LYS A 101 -1.74 26.74 -3.62
CA LYS A 101 -1.18 26.81 -4.97
C LYS A 101 0.03 25.88 -5.19
N GLU A 102 0.72 25.47 -4.13
CA GLU A 102 1.89 24.58 -4.23
C GLU A 102 1.51 23.08 -4.18
N MET A 103 0.23 22.75 -3.98
CA MET A 103 -0.21 21.38 -3.75
C MET A 103 -0.75 20.68 -5.01
N PRO A 104 -0.53 19.36 -5.14
CA PRO A 104 -1.22 18.54 -6.14
C PRO A 104 -2.76 18.68 -6.01
N PRO A 105 -3.53 18.69 -7.10
CA PRO A 105 -4.98 18.91 -7.07
C PRO A 105 -5.77 18.00 -6.11
N PRO A 106 -5.48 16.68 -5.98
CA PRO A 106 -6.18 15.81 -5.02
C PRO A 106 -5.91 16.20 -3.57
N LEU A 107 -4.70 16.69 -3.29
CA LEU A 107 -4.27 17.12 -1.97
C LEU A 107 -4.89 18.46 -1.61
N ALA A 108 -4.92 19.37 -2.58
CA ALA A 108 -5.49 20.71 -2.45
C ALA A 108 -6.99 20.61 -2.15
N SER A 109 -7.73 19.74 -2.84
CA SER A 109 -9.16 19.52 -2.58
C SER A 109 -9.41 18.90 -1.20
N GLU A 110 -8.61 17.93 -0.79
CA GLU A 110 -8.66 17.31 0.54
C GLU A 110 -8.41 18.35 1.65
N LEU A 111 -7.41 19.21 1.48
CA LEU A 111 -7.09 20.30 2.41
C LEU A 111 -8.19 21.36 2.46
N CYS A 112 -8.70 21.80 1.30
CA CYS A 112 -9.81 22.74 1.23
C CYS A 112 -11.01 22.19 2.01
N ALA A 113 -11.47 20.98 1.68
CA ALA A 113 -12.59 20.34 2.37
C ALA A 113 -12.37 20.24 3.90
N PHE A 114 -11.13 19.97 4.33
CA PHE A 114 -10.78 19.99 5.75
C PHE A 114 -10.92 21.38 6.37
N ILE A 115 -10.35 22.42 5.75
CA ILE A 115 -10.45 23.80 6.24
C ILE A 115 -11.92 24.22 6.28
N GLU A 116 -12.70 23.96 5.24
CA GLU A 116 -14.11 24.32 5.17
C GLU A 116 -14.93 23.72 6.31
N LYS A 117 -14.70 22.43 6.60
CA LYS A 117 -15.37 21.72 7.69
C LYS A 117 -14.99 22.27 9.08
N ASN A 118 -13.83 22.91 9.20
CA ASN A 118 -13.30 23.44 10.47
C ASN A 118 -13.22 24.98 10.50
N LYS A 119 -13.86 25.70 9.55
CA LYS A 119 -13.84 27.18 9.43
C LYS A 119 -14.18 27.90 10.73
N ASN A 120 -15.04 27.32 11.57
CA ASN A 120 -15.49 27.90 12.83
C ASN A 120 -14.41 27.85 13.95
N VAL A 121 -13.25 27.24 13.70
CA VAL A 121 -12.16 27.04 14.68
C VAL A 121 -10.96 27.94 14.40
N VAL A 122 -10.86 28.51 13.19
CA VAL A 122 -9.75 29.37 12.74
C VAL A 122 -10.25 30.81 12.62
N SER A 123 -10.83 31.36 13.69
CA SER A 123 -11.11 32.79 13.78
C SER A 123 -9.94 33.52 14.44
N GLU A 124 -9.68 34.72 13.95
CA GLU A 124 -8.46 35.51 14.11
C GLU A 124 -8.09 35.85 15.56
N GLY A 125 -6.79 35.85 15.83
CA GLY A 125 -6.20 36.37 17.07
C GLY A 125 -5.74 35.28 18.02
N ILE A 126 -4.44 34.94 17.94
CA ILE A 126 -3.71 34.09 18.90
C ILE A 126 -4.53 32.84 19.31
N CYS A 127 -5.05 32.12 18.32
CA CYS A 127 -5.98 31.01 18.58
C CYS A 127 -5.20 29.71 18.81
N SER A 128 -5.08 29.31 20.07
CA SER A 128 -4.82 27.90 20.43
C SER A 128 -5.86 27.05 19.68
N MET A 129 -5.40 26.30 18.68
CA MET A 129 -6.24 25.38 17.91
C MET A 129 -7.13 24.56 18.86
N SER A 130 -8.45 24.55 18.61
CA SER A 130 -9.37 23.82 19.50
C SER A 130 -8.96 22.35 19.62
N CYS A 131 -9.24 21.74 20.77
CA CYS A 131 -8.94 20.32 21.00
C CYS A 131 -9.57 19.41 19.93
N VAL A 132 -10.69 19.84 19.33
CA VAL A 132 -11.38 19.16 18.23
C VAL A 132 -10.58 19.25 16.94
N ALA A 133 -10.14 20.44 16.53
CA ALA A 133 -9.33 20.60 15.32
C ALA A 133 -8.00 19.85 15.44
N ARG A 134 -7.35 19.89 16.61
CA ARG A 134 -6.12 19.11 16.86
C ARG A 134 -6.34 17.61 16.65
N ARG A 135 -7.40 17.06 17.25
CA ARG A 135 -7.75 15.62 17.08
C ARG A 135 -8.08 15.28 15.63
N SER A 136 -8.76 16.17 14.91
CA SER A 136 -9.09 15.97 13.49
C SER A 136 -7.82 15.92 12.63
N ILE A 137 -6.82 16.77 12.92
CA ILE A 137 -5.53 16.75 12.22
C ILE A 137 -4.75 15.48 12.53
N GLU A 138 -4.68 15.06 13.79
CA GLU A 138 -4.00 13.80 14.16
C GLU A 138 -4.65 12.58 13.48
N ARG A 139 -5.97 12.55 13.41
CA ARG A 139 -6.71 11.50 12.68
C ARG A 139 -6.39 11.54 11.19
N TRP A 140 -6.32 12.73 10.61
CA TRP A 140 -5.99 12.89 9.20
C TRP A 140 -4.55 12.44 8.92
N LYS A 141 -3.59 12.89 9.73
CA LYS A 141 -2.19 12.45 9.70
C LYS A 141 -2.06 10.94 9.79
N LEU A 142 -2.79 10.31 10.71
CA LEU A 142 -2.81 8.86 10.84
C LEU A 142 -3.38 8.23 9.56
N ALA A 143 -4.53 8.67 9.07
CA ALA A 143 -5.11 8.15 7.83
C ALA A 143 -4.16 8.28 6.64
N THR A 144 -3.49 9.43 6.47
CA THR A 144 -2.47 9.66 5.44
C THR A 144 -1.27 8.73 5.61
N LEU A 145 -0.81 8.52 6.84
CA LEU A 145 0.31 7.62 7.14
C LEU A 145 -0.04 6.18 6.76
N TRP A 146 -1.25 5.74 7.08
CA TRP A 146 -1.72 4.40 6.74
C TRP A 146 -1.73 4.17 5.22
N ARG A 147 -2.34 5.08 4.45
CA ARG A 147 -2.35 4.97 2.97
C ARG A 147 -0.94 5.07 2.36
N PHE A 148 -0.07 5.90 2.93
CA PHE A 148 1.33 6.00 2.50
C PHE A 148 2.08 4.68 2.72
N LEU A 149 2.03 4.14 3.93
CA LEU A 149 2.70 2.89 4.29
C LEU A 149 2.17 1.71 3.47
N TYR A 150 0.85 1.64 3.28
CA TYR A 150 0.25 0.63 2.42
C TYR A 150 0.85 0.66 1.01
N LYS A 151 0.93 1.84 0.38
CA LYS A 151 1.55 1.99 -0.94
C LYS A 151 3.03 1.62 -0.95
N GLN A 152 3.78 1.97 0.09
CA GLN A 152 5.18 1.53 0.22
C GLN A 152 5.30 0.01 0.27
N ILE A 153 4.44 -0.67 1.03
CA ILE A 153 4.44 -2.14 1.12
C ILE A 153 4.21 -2.77 -0.25
N LEU A 154 3.26 -2.26 -1.03
CA LEU A 154 3.00 -2.74 -2.39
C LEU A 154 4.20 -2.52 -3.32
N CYS A 155 4.81 -1.35 -3.28
CA CYS A 155 6.02 -1.05 -4.06
C CYS A 155 7.19 -1.96 -3.67
N SER A 156 7.43 -2.15 -2.37
CA SER A 156 8.47 -3.06 -1.85
C SER A 156 8.22 -4.49 -2.30
N CYS A 157 6.96 -4.94 -2.34
CA CYS A 157 6.60 -6.27 -2.84
C CYS A 157 6.88 -6.42 -4.34
N ILE A 158 6.60 -5.40 -5.15
CA ILE A 158 6.96 -5.41 -6.58
C ILE A 158 8.48 -5.57 -6.73
N ILE A 159 9.27 -4.77 -6.01
CA ILE A 159 10.74 -4.84 -6.04
C ILE A 159 11.23 -6.23 -5.62
N HIS A 160 10.70 -6.76 -4.52
CA HIS A 160 11.05 -8.08 -4.01
C HIS A 160 10.77 -9.18 -5.05
N CYS A 161 9.55 -9.21 -5.60
CA CYS A 161 9.14 -10.21 -6.58
C CYS A 161 9.97 -10.10 -7.87
N SER A 162 10.25 -8.88 -8.35
CA SER A 162 11.11 -8.65 -9.50
C SER A 162 12.54 -9.15 -9.26
N ALA A 163 13.10 -8.90 -8.08
CA ALA A 163 14.42 -9.41 -7.72
C ALA A 163 14.44 -10.95 -7.69
N VAL A 164 13.41 -11.58 -7.12
CA VAL A 164 13.28 -13.05 -7.12
C VAL A 164 13.26 -13.59 -8.55
N ILE A 165 12.47 -13.00 -9.46
CA ILE A 165 12.42 -13.42 -10.88
C ILE A 165 13.80 -13.29 -11.53
N TYR A 166 14.50 -12.18 -11.28
CA TYR A 166 15.85 -11.94 -11.81
C TYR A 166 16.85 -13.01 -11.34
N TYR A 167 16.85 -13.34 -10.04
CA TYR A 167 17.74 -14.38 -9.49
C TYR A 167 17.41 -15.80 -9.98
N LEU A 168 16.17 -16.04 -10.39
CA LEU A 168 15.74 -17.31 -10.99
C LEU A 168 16.19 -17.47 -12.45
N GLY A 169 16.80 -16.44 -13.05
CA GLY A 169 17.46 -16.55 -14.35
C GLY A 169 16.52 -16.63 -15.57
N VAL A 170 15.26 -16.19 -15.44
CA VAL A 170 14.27 -16.26 -16.52
C VAL A 170 14.32 -15.04 -17.47
N ASP A 171 15.05 -13.99 -17.10
CA ASP A 171 15.28 -12.79 -17.93
C ASP A 171 16.74 -12.70 -18.46
N ARG A 172 17.44 -13.83 -18.62
CA ARG A 172 18.76 -13.92 -19.29
C ARG A 172 18.66 -14.55 -20.67
#